data_AF-A0A0R3S5A6-F1
#
_entry.id   AF-A0A0R3S5A6-F1
#
_cell.length_a   1.000
_cell.length_b   1.000
_cell.length_c   1.000
_cell.angle_alpha   90.00
_cell.angle_beta   90.00
_cell.angle_gamma   90.00
#
_symmetry.space_group_name_H-M   'P 1'
#
loop_
_entity.id
_entity.type
_entity.pdbx_description
1 polymer ?
#
loop_
_entity_poly.entity_id
_entity_poly.type
_entity_poly.pdbx_seq_one_letter_code
_entity_poly.pdbx_strand_id
1 'polypeptide(L)'
;MKEEETKKVASGSAQISFSPADDELDRSFEHILNNSAVPRTMPAVIRTKKAESRMAACSPSPVMSKPLNSVEQRAMEHQKRQEWRQARFKSLEADSKAAEEVMQQVEQINSRLANIAEEISNSPLPVNEKILQNETSFERNEYIDPITGAATVSLVEKSFTQREVN
;
A
#
# COMPACT_ATOMS: atom_id res chain seq x y z
N MET A 1 23.34 -8.19 -4.19
CA MET A 1 23.07 -7.41 -2.96
C MET A 1 21.75 -7.91 -2.38
N LYS A 2 21.86 -8.84 -1.43
CA LYS A 2 20.75 -9.38 -0.63
C LYS A 2 21.12 -9.12 0.82
N GLU A 3 20.08 -8.93 1.64
CA GLU A 3 20.08 -8.83 3.10
C GLU A 3 20.60 -7.50 3.66
N GLU A 4 19.69 -6.70 4.26
CA GLU A 4 19.68 -6.45 5.70
C GLU A 4 18.47 -5.56 6.09
N GLU A 5 17.31 -6.15 6.43
CA GLU A 5 16.28 -5.44 7.21
C GLU A 5 15.53 -6.42 8.12
N THR A 6 16.20 -6.88 9.17
CA THR A 6 15.51 -7.42 10.35
C THR A 6 16.30 -7.08 11.61
N LYS A 7 16.01 -5.95 12.26
CA LYS A 7 16.32 -5.82 13.69
C LYS A 7 15.44 -4.81 14.42
N LYS A 8 14.88 -5.33 15.53
CA LYS A 8 14.32 -4.64 16.71
C LYS A 8 12.82 -4.34 16.71
N VAL A 9 12.04 -5.42 16.80
CA VAL A 9 10.87 -5.48 17.69
C VAL A 9 11.34 -6.17 18.98
N ALA A 10 11.79 -5.41 19.98
CA ALA A 10 11.97 -5.86 21.36
C ALA A 10 12.60 -4.74 22.22
N SER A 11 11.76 -3.89 22.82
CA SER A 11 12.00 -3.41 24.19
C SER A 11 10.80 -2.59 24.64
N GLY A 12 10.13 -3.05 25.71
CA GLY A 12 9.03 -2.29 26.31
C GLY A 12 7.90 -3.11 26.94
N SER A 13 8.08 -4.41 27.21
CA SER A 13 7.20 -5.12 28.15
C SER A 13 7.59 -4.75 29.58
N ALA A 14 7.21 -3.55 30.03
CA ALA A 14 7.16 -3.24 31.44
C ALA A 14 5.80 -3.69 31.98
N GLN A 15 5.80 -4.82 32.69
CA GLN A 15 4.68 -5.22 33.54
C GLN A 15 4.36 -4.06 34.49
N ILE A 16 3.23 -3.39 34.28
CA ILE A 16 2.71 -2.44 35.24
C ILE A 16 1.98 -3.29 36.29
N SER A 17 2.68 -3.68 37.36
CA SER A 17 2.02 -4.27 38.53
C SER A 17 1.28 -3.14 39.26
N PHE A 18 -0.05 -3.12 39.15
CA PHE A 18 -0.88 -2.24 39.96
C PHE A 18 -1.02 -2.85 41.36
N SER A 19 -0.27 -2.31 42.33
CA SER A 19 -0.57 -2.47 43.75
C SER A 19 -1.59 -1.38 44.13
N PRO A 20 -2.76 -1.71 44.71
CA PRO A 20 -3.87 -0.78 44.88
C PRO A 20 -3.78 0.05 46.18
N ALA A 21 -2.58 0.42 46.59
CA ALA A 21 -2.35 1.20 47.80
C ALA A 21 -1.30 2.29 47.52
N ASP A 22 -1.72 3.35 46.84
CA ASP A 22 -1.22 4.72 47.03
C ASP A 22 -1.96 5.66 46.08
N ASP A 23 -3.16 6.06 46.52
CA ASP A 23 -3.97 7.12 45.95
C ASP A 23 -3.38 8.50 46.28
N GLU A 24 -2.23 8.92 45.72
CA GLU A 24 -1.85 10.35 45.73
C GLU A 24 -0.63 10.72 44.87
N LEU A 25 -0.65 10.44 43.57
CA LEU A 25 0.30 11.08 42.66
C LEU A 25 -0.44 11.79 41.54
N ASP A 26 -0.49 13.11 41.68
CA ASP A 26 -0.69 14.11 40.65
C ASP A 26 0.32 13.88 39.51
N ARG A 27 0.04 12.87 38.67
CA ARG A 27 0.83 12.51 37.48
C ARG A 27 0.48 13.45 36.32
N SER A 28 0.53 14.76 36.58
CA SER A 28 0.48 15.76 35.52
C SER A 28 1.74 15.62 34.66
N PHE A 29 1.58 15.68 33.34
CA PHE A 29 2.66 15.47 32.34
C PHE A 29 3.89 16.37 32.60
N GLU A 30 3.67 17.52 33.24
CA GLU A 30 4.69 18.46 33.73
C GLU A 30 5.66 17.83 34.74
N HIS A 31 5.19 16.98 35.65
CA HIS A 31 6.03 16.38 36.69
C HIS A 31 7.05 15.39 36.11
N ILE A 32 6.68 14.70 35.03
CA ILE A 32 7.55 13.77 34.30
C ILE A 32 8.69 14.53 33.62
N LEU A 33 8.42 15.71 33.09
CA LEU A 33 9.46 16.52 32.44
C LEU A 33 10.41 17.11 33.49
N ASN A 34 9.90 17.55 34.64
CA ASN A 34 10.68 18.31 35.63
C ASN A 34 11.70 17.48 36.42
N ASN A 35 11.53 16.15 36.49
CA ASN A 35 12.46 15.23 37.16
C ASN A 35 13.55 14.64 36.25
N SER A 36 13.78 15.20 35.06
CA SER A 36 14.87 14.76 34.17
C SER A 36 16.23 15.23 34.71
N ALA A 37 17.16 14.29 34.91
CA ALA A 37 18.53 14.55 35.37
C ALA A 37 19.43 15.28 34.34
N VAL A 38 18.88 15.74 33.22
CA VAL A 38 19.59 16.42 32.14
C VAL A 38 19.27 17.92 32.19
N PRO A 39 20.28 18.82 32.25
CA PRO A 39 20.06 20.26 32.20
C PRO A 39 19.29 20.63 30.92
N ARG A 40 18.11 21.25 31.07
CA ARG A 40 17.36 21.77 29.93
C ARG A 40 18.01 23.04 29.43
N THR A 41 18.99 22.91 28.54
CA THR A 41 19.25 23.99 27.59
C THR A 41 18.05 24.02 26.66
N MET A 42 17.21 25.06 26.78
CA MET A 42 16.13 25.28 25.83
C MET A 42 16.76 25.34 24.43
N PRO A 43 16.42 24.43 23.50
CA PRO A 43 16.96 24.50 22.16
C PRO A 43 16.59 25.87 21.60
N ALA A 44 17.59 26.67 21.22
CA ALA A 44 17.35 27.90 20.48
C ALA A 44 16.48 27.53 19.27
N VAL A 45 15.28 28.12 19.17
CA VAL A 45 14.29 27.75 18.16
C VAL A 45 14.83 28.10 16.78
N ILE A 46 15.48 27.14 16.11
CA ILE A 46 15.88 27.27 14.71
C ILE A 46 14.61 27.08 13.88
N ARG A 47 13.93 28.19 13.59
CA ARG A 47 12.78 28.23 12.68
C ARG A 47 13.28 27.96 11.26
N THR A 48 13.18 26.72 10.81
CA THR A 48 13.34 26.39 9.38
C THR A 48 12.04 26.68 8.65
N LYS A 49 12.10 27.06 7.36
CA LYS A 49 10.89 27.23 6.51
C LYS A 49 9.94 26.01 6.57
N LYS A 50 10.50 24.81 6.72
CA LYS A 50 9.72 23.56 6.88
C LYS A 50 9.00 23.49 8.23
N ALA A 51 9.63 23.95 9.31
CA ALA A 51 8.99 24.04 10.63
C ALA A 51 7.91 25.14 10.67
N GLU A 52 8.14 26.27 10.03
CA GLU A 52 7.15 27.34 9.87
C GLU A 52 5.91 26.85 9.10
N SER A 53 6.10 26.10 8.02
CA SER A 53 4.97 25.54 7.25
C SER A 53 4.14 24.54 8.06
N ARG A 54 4.77 23.73 8.92
CA ARG A 54 4.05 22.87 9.88
C ARG A 54 3.34 23.68 10.97
N MET A 55 3.94 24.77 11.45
CA MET A 55 3.30 25.68 12.41
C MET A 55 2.14 26.46 11.78
N ALA A 56 2.21 26.82 10.51
CA ALA A 56 1.13 27.46 9.78
C ALA A 56 -0.05 26.49 9.54
N ALA A 57 0.23 25.21 9.27
CA ALA A 57 -0.79 24.17 9.13
C ALA A 57 -1.45 23.79 10.47
N CYS A 58 -0.73 23.86 11.58
CA CYS A 58 -1.27 23.67 12.93
C CYS A 58 -1.73 24.98 13.59
N SER A 59 -1.56 26.13 12.92
CA SER A 59 -2.04 27.41 13.44
C SER A 59 -3.56 27.33 13.46
N PRO A 60 -4.21 27.41 14.63
CA PRO A 60 -5.63 27.68 14.66
C PRO A 60 -5.78 29.04 13.99
N SER A 61 -6.22 29.04 12.73
CA SER A 61 -6.76 30.25 12.11
C SER A 61 -7.67 30.90 13.15
N PRO A 62 -7.62 32.22 13.35
CA PRO A 62 -8.59 32.92 14.18
C PRO A 62 -9.91 32.92 13.41
N VAL A 63 -10.47 31.73 13.20
CA VAL A 63 -11.90 31.58 13.01
C VAL A 63 -12.45 32.05 14.35
N MET A 64 -12.90 33.30 14.36
CA MET A 64 -13.89 33.86 15.28
C MET A 64 -15.15 32.96 15.22
N SER A 65 -14.99 31.72 15.63
CA SER A 65 -16.06 30.76 15.82
C SER A 65 -16.21 30.75 17.32
N LYS A 66 -17.33 31.33 17.74
CA LYS A 66 -17.92 31.11 19.05
C LYS A 66 -17.64 29.66 19.48
N PRO A 67 -17.13 29.41 20.72
CA PRO A 67 -16.83 28.07 21.17
C PRO A 67 -18.01 27.15 20.83
N LEU A 68 -17.77 26.19 19.94
CA LEU A 68 -18.82 25.29 19.47
C LEU A 68 -19.45 24.63 20.69
N ASN A 69 -20.77 24.54 20.71
CA ASN A 69 -21.42 23.84 21.80
C ASN A 69 -21.01 22.35 21.77
N SER A 70 -21.14 21.64 22.89
CA SER A 70 -20.69 20.24 22.99
C SER A 70 -21.34 19.31 21.95
N VAL A 71 -22.54 19.65 21.49
CA VAL A 71 -23.29 18.92 20.46
C VAL A 71 -22.68 19.14 19.07
N GLU A 72 -22.35 20.39 18.73
CA GLU A 72 -21.68 20.77 17.48
C GLU A 72 -20.28 20.16 17.38
N GLN A 73 -19.54 20.12 18.49
CA GLN A 73 -18.23 19.47 18.53
C GLN A 73 -18.34 17.96 18.25
N ARG A 74 -19.34 17.29 18.84
CA ARG A 74 -19.63 15.87 18.59
C ARG A 74 -20.03 15.63 17.14
N ALA A 75 -20.84 16.52 16.56
CA ALA A 75 -21.25 16.42 15.15
C ALA A 75 -20.05 16.54 14.20
N MET A 76 -19.16 17.50 14.45
CA MET A 76 -17.93 17.70 13.67
C MET A 76 -16.96 16.51 13.79
N GLU A 77 -16.81 15.94 14.99
CA GLU A 77 -16.00 14.74 15.18
C GLU A 77 -16.58 13.54 14.42
N HIS A 78 -17.90 13.38 14.47
CA HIS A 78 -18.58 12.34 13.71
C HIS A 78 -18.34 12.51 12.20
N GLN A 79 -18.45 13.74 11.67
CA GLN A 79 -18.13 14.04 10.27
C GLN A 79 -16.70 13.64 9.91
N LYS A 80 -15.70 14.05 10.70
CA LYS A 80 -14.29 13.65 10.48
C LYS A 80 -14.10 12.15 10.47
N ARG A 81 -14.79 11.42 11.35
CA ARG A 81 -14.75 9.95 11.33
C ARG A 81 -15.38 9.38 10.07
N GLN A 82 -16.47 9.96 9.56
CA GLN A 82 -17.08 9.53 8.30
C GLN A 82 -16.13 9.78 7.13
N GLU A 83 -15.52 10.97 7.05
CA GLU A 83 -14.51 11.30 6.04
C GLU A 83 -13.32 10.34 6.10
N TRP A 84 -12.84 10.01 7.30
CA TRP A 84 -11.77 9.01 7.49
C TRP A 84 -12.18 7.63 6.98
N ARG A 85 -13.40 7.17 7.29
CA ARG A 85 -13.92 5.91 6.77
C ARG A 85 -13.98 5.94 5.25
N GLN A 86 -14.51 7.00 4.66
CA GLN A 86 -14.63 7.15 3.20
C GLN A 86 -13.26 7.17 2.52
N ALA A 87 -12.29 7.91 3.06
CA ALA A 87 -10.92 7.95 2.55
C ALA A 87 -10.25 6.57 2.62
N ARG A 88 -10.48 5.82 3.71
CA ARG A 88 -10.01 4.44 3.84
C ARG A 88 -10.64 3.52 2.78
N PHE A 89 -11.95 3.64 2.55
CA PHE A 89 -12.63 2.88 1.49
C PHE A 89 -12.06 3.22 0.12
N LYS A 90 -11.88 4.51 -0.20
CA LYS A 90 -11.31 4.94 -1.48
C LYS A 90 -9.89 4.43 -1.70
N SER A 91 -9.08 4.37 -0.63
CA SER A 91 -7.73 3.81 -0.70
C SER A 91 -7.71 2.32 -1.05
N LEU A 92 -8.78 1.59 -0.75
CA LEU A 92 -8.89 0.15 -1.02
C LEU A 92 -9.61 -0.15 -2.36
N GLU A 93 -10.15 0.87 -3.03
CA GLU A 93 -10.96 0.69 -4.25
C GLU A 93 -10.14 0.10 -5.42
N ALA A 94 -8.88 0.52 -5.56
CA ALA A 94 -7.99 0.00 -6.61
C ALA A 94 -7.70 -1.49 -6.42
N ASP A 95 -7.37 -1.90 -5.20
CA ASP A 95 -7.08 -3.30 -4.86
C ASP A 95 -8.34 -4.15 -5.01
N SER A 96 -9.50 -3.63 -4.60
CA SER A 96 -10.80 -4.31 -4.78
C SER A 96 -11.10 -4.54 -6.26
N LYS A 97 -10.87 -3.53 -7.10
CA LYS A 97 -11.10 -3.64 -8.54
C LYS A 97 -10.16 -4.67 -9.19
N ALA A 98 -8.88 -4.65 -8.83
CA ALA A 98 -7.93 -5.63 -9.33
C ALA A 98 -8.31 -7.06 -8.91
N ALA A 99 -8.77 -7.25 -7.67
CA ALA A 99 -9.26 -8.54 -7.21
C ALA A 99 -10.51 -9.00 -7.98
N GLU A 100 -11.45 -8.09 -8.24
CA GLU A 100 -12.66 -8.39 -9.02
C GLU A 100 -12.33 -8.80 -10.46
N GLU A 101 -11.38 -8.12 -11.12
CA GLU A 101 -10.92 -8.48 -12.46
C GLU A 101 -10.31 -9.90 -12.50
N VAL A 102 -9.51 -10.27 -11.50
CA VAL A 102 -8.96 -11.64 -11.39
C VAL A 102 -10.06 -12.66 -11.20
N MET A 103 -11.05 -12.37 -10.34
CA MET A 103 -12.19 -13.25 -10.14
C MET A 103 -12.98 -13.46 -11.45
N GLN A 104 -13.24 -12.39 -12.20
CA GLN A 104 -13.91 -12.48 -13.50
C GLN A 104 -13.09 -13.27 -14.53
N GLN A 105 -11.76 -13.12 -14.55
CA GLN A 105 -10.90 -13.92 -15.42
C GLN A 105 -10.97 -15.42 -15.07
N VAL A 106 -10.94 -15.76 -13.78
CA VAL A 106 -11.08 -17.15 -13.33
C VAL A 106 -12.44 -17.72 -13.71
N GLU A 107 -13.52 -16.96 -13.54
CA GLU A 107 -14.87 -17.36 -13.96
C GLU A 107 -14.97 -17.54 -15.49
N GLN A 108 -14.34 -16.65 -16.27
CA GLN A 108 -14.27 -16.76 -17.72
C GLN A 108 -13.48 -18.01 -18.15
N ILE A 109 -12.38 -18.33 -17.48
CA ILE A 109 -11.61 -19.54 -17.76
C ILE A 109 -12.44 -20.77 -17.43
N ASN A 110 -13.08 -20.81 -16.25
CA ASN A 110 -13.90 -21.95 -15.83
C ASN A 110 -15.10 -22.17 -16.77
N SER A 111 -15.76 -21.11 -17.23
CA SER A 111 -16.85 -21.22 -18.20
C SER A 111 -16.37 -21.68 -19.58
N ARG A 112 -15.21 -21.19 -20.06
CA ARG A 112 -14.60 -21.69 -21.30
C ARG A 112 -14.22 -23.16 -21.20
N LEU A 113 -13.64 -23.60 -20.09
CA LEU A 113 -13.29 -25.00 -19.86
C LEU A 113 -14.53 -25.90 -19.81
N ALA A 114 -15.62 -25.43 -19.20
CA ALA A 114 -16.90 -26.14 -19.22
C ALA A 114 -17.43 -26.31 -20.66
N ASN A 115 -17.38 -25.24 -21.47
CA ASN A 115 -17.82 -25.31 -22.87
C ASN A 115 -16.93 -26.23 -23.74
N ILE A 116 -15.61 -26.20 -23.54
CA ILE A 116 -14.68 -27.09 -24.27
C ILE A 116 -14.90 -28.56 -23.89
N ALA A 117 -15.19 -28.86 -22.62
CA ALA A 117 -15.50 -30.22 -22.18
C ALA A 117 -16.76 -30.80 -22.86
N GLU A 118 -17.76 -29.96 -23.15
CA GLU A 118 -18.95 -30.35 -23.90
C GLU A 118 -18.72 -30.41 -25.43
N GLU A 119 -17.83 -29.57 -25.96
CA GLU A 119 -17.52 -29.49 -27.40
C GLU A 119 -16.59 -30.62 -27.88
N ILE A 120 -15.65 -31.09 -27.04
CA ILE A 120 -14.82 -32.29 -27.33
C ILE A 120 -15.70 -33.55 -27.45
N SER A 121 -16.88 -33.57 -26.83
CA SER A 121 -17.81 -34.69 -26.95
C SER A 121 -18.58 -34.71 -28.28
N ASN A 122 -18.60 -33.63 -29.07
CA ASN A 122 -19.44 -33.53 -30.27
C ASN A 122 -18.76 -32.92 -31.52
N SER A 123 -17.49 -32.53 -31.46
CA SER A 123 -16.75 -32.01 -32.61
C SER A 123 -15.72 -33.03 -33.12
N PRO A 124 -15.82 -33.50 -34.38
CA PRO A 124 -14.70 -34.15 -35.02
C PRO A 124 -13.67 -33.05 -35.33
N LEU A 125 -12.76 -32.78 -34.39
CA LEU A 125 -11.48 -32.15 -34.74
C LEU A 125 -10.89 -32.92 -35.92
N PRO A 126 -10.25 -32.25 -36.89
CA PRO A 126 -9.53 -32.97 -37.93
C PRO A 126 -8.49 -33.84 -37.22
N VAL A 127 -8.73 -35.16 -37.23
CA VAL A 127 -7.98 -36.19 -36.48
C VAL A 127 -6.50 -36.26 -36.91
N ASN A 128 -6.08 -35.44 -37.87
CA ASN A 128 -4.79 -35.55 -38.51
C ASN A 128 -3.73 -34.52 -38.08
N GLU A 129 -4.05 -33.50 -37.27
CA GLU A 129 -3.04 -32.56 -36.78
C GLU A 129 -2.56 -32.90 -35.37
N LYS A 130 -1.28 -33.30 -35.25
CA LYS A 130 -0.61 -33.46 -33.94
C LYS A 130 0.33 -32.28 -33.72
N ILE A 131 0.14 -31.56 -32.62
CA ILE A 131 1.09 -30.55 -32.16
C ILE A 131 2.31 -31.30 -31.59
N LEU A 132 3.47 -31.14 -32.22
CA LEU A 132 4.71 -31.81 -31.81
C LEU A 132 5.46 -31.01 -30.74
N GLN A 133 5.56 -29.69 -30.94
CA GLN A 133 6.36 -28.80 -30.09
C GLN A 133 5.76 -27.40 -30.05
N ASN A 134 5.79 -26.77 -28.88
CA ASN A 134 5.44 -25.37 -28.67
C ASN A 134 6.57 -24.72 -27.89
N GLU A 135 7.23 -23.73 -28.49
CA GLU A 135 8.34 -23.00 -27.89
C GLU A 135 8.05 -21.49 -27.91
N THR A 136 8.35 -20.83 -26.80
CA THR A 136 8.31 -19.38 -26.66
C THR A 136 9.70 -18.88 -26.34
N SER A 137 10.22 -17.93 -27.12
CA SER A 137 11.52 -17.30 -26.89
C SER A 137 11.39 -15.78 -26.83
N PHE A 138 12.25 -15.16 -26.03
CA PHE A 138 12.34 -13.71 -25.91
C PHE A 138 13.68 -13.26 -26.49
N GLU A 139 13.64 -12.37 -27.48
CA GLU A 139 14.82 -11.72 -28.05
C GLU A 139 14.95 -10.33 -27.44
N ARG A 140 16.09 -10.05 -26.80
CA ARG A 140 16.42 -8.73 -26.27
C ARG A 140 17.38 -8.04 -27.23
N ASN A 141 16.94 -6.93 -27.83
CA ASN A 141 17.73 -6.13 -28.75
C ASN A 141 18.09 -4.82 -28.05
N GLU A 142 19.39 -4.56 -27.88
CA GLU A 142 19.89 -3.32 -27.29
C GLU A 142 20.52 -2.46 -28.37
N TYR A 143 20.06 -1.21 -28.47
CA TYR A 143 20.58 -0.22 -29.40
C TYR A 143 21.13 0.98 -28.62
N ILE A 144 22.38 1.32 -28.86
CA ILE A 144 23.04 2.49 -28.27
C ILE A 144 23.12 3.57 -29.35
N ASP A 145 22.50 4.72 -29.10
CA ASP A 145 22.59 5.88 -29.97
C ASP A 145 24.04 6.40 -30.00
N PRO A 146 24.73 6.42 -31.16
CA PRO A 146 26.12 6.84 -31.25
C PRO A 146 26.33 8.35 -31.05
N ILE A 147 25.28 9.18 -31.14
CA ILE A 147 25.34 10.64 -30.97
C ILE A 147 24.99 11.01 -29.52
N THR A 148 23.92 10.42 -28.98
CA THR A 148 23.38 10.80 -27.66
C THR A 148 23.90 9.90 -26.53
N GLY A 149 24.43 8.71 -26.84
CA GLY A 149 24.84 7.70 -25.85
C GLY A 149 23.67 7.01 -25.13
N ALA A 150 22.44 7.26 -25.56
CA ALA A 150 21.24 6.69 -24.96
C ALA A 150 21.07 5.22 -25.37
N ALA A 151 20.89 4.33 -24.39
CA ALA A 151 20.58 2.93 -24.63
C ALA A 151 19.06 2.70 -24.70
N THR A 152 18.59 2.12 -25.78
CA THR A 152 17.21 1.66 -25.97
C THR A 152 17.19 0.13 -25.98
N VAL A 153 16.38 -0.47 -25.13
CA VAL A 153 16.19 -1.92 -25.07
C VAL A 153 14.81 -2.26 -25.63
N SER A 154 14.77 -3.08 -26.66
CA SER A 154 13.56 -3.70 -27.21
C SER A 154 13.51 -5.17 -26.78
N LEU A 155 12.33 -5.65 -26.41
CA LEU A 155 12.07 -7.05 -26.08
C LEU A 155 11.01 -7.58 -27.05
N VAL A 156 11.38 -8.56 -27.87
CA VAL A 156 10.49 -9.19 -28.85
C VAL A 156 10.17 -10.61 -28.39
N GLU A 157 8.89 -10.88 -28.16
CA GLU A 157 8.40 -12.24 -27.88
C GLU A 157 8.11 -12.97 -29.20
N LYS A 158 8.65 -14.18 -29.34
CA LYS A 158 8.44 -15.06 -30.49
C LYS A 158 7.86 -16.39 -30.02
N SER A 159 6.72 -16.77 -30.59
CA SER A 159 6.07 -18.06 -30.37
C SER A 159 6.18 -18.94 -31.61
N PHE A 160 6.70 -20.15 -31.47
CA PHE A 160 6.82 -21.15 -32.51
C PHE A 160 6.01 -22.40 -32.16
N THR A 161 5.14 -22.84 -33.07
CA THR A 161 4.35 -24.05 -32.93
C THR A 161 4.63 -24.97 -34.11
N GLN A 162 5.19 -26.14 -33.84
CA GLN A 162 5.38 -27.20 -34.83
C GLN A 162 4.17 -28.13 -34.84
N ARG A 163 3.56 -28.30 -36.02
CA ARG A 163 2.45 -29.23 -36.25
C ARG A 163 2.83 -30.25 -37.32
N GLU A 164 2.43 -31.49 -37.11
CA GLU A 164 2.48 -32.56 -38.11
C GLU A 164 1.08 -32.78 -38.66
N VAL A 165 0.96 -32.77 -39.99
CA VAL A 165 -0.28 -33.08 -40.71
C VAL A 165 -0.15 -34.52 -41.21
N ASN A 166 -0.96 -35.43 -40.66
CA ASN A 166 -1.09 -36.81 -41.15
C ASN A 166 -1.99 -36.91 -42.39
#